data_AF-A0A540R8U2-F1
#
_entry.id   AF-A0A540R8U2-F1
#
_cell.length_a   1.000
_cell.length_b   1.000
_cell.length_c   1.000
_cell.angle_alpha   90.00
_cell.angle_beta   90.00
_cell.angle_gamma   90.00
#
_symmetry.space_group_name_H-M   'P 1'
#
loop_
_entity.id
_entity.type
_entity.pdbx_description
1 polymer ?
#
loop_
_entity_poly.entity_id
_entity_poly.type
_entity_poly.pdbx_seq_one_letter_code
_entity_poly.pdbx_strand_id
1 'polypeptide(L)'
;MRRGFLPFELHADGELDDVAAGVQAGVNRLSHATALVDDFTANLDGIAPGEVSGWVCDRRIPVTFSPAVEIMRGQLEELSDHPLPLLQQLGFTCTISAGLPEVGTLTDQFVALNETFSYGLEEFFDLTVKAVENAFAPQVVREKLLETTILPAYEELGDPEFAEDALFRGEDADGASDHDHGHTH
;
A
#
# COMPACT_ATOMS: atom_id res chain seq x y z
N MET A 1 10.40 -9.22 22.29
CA MET A 1 9.07 -8.90 21.72
C MET A 1 7.98 -9.82 22.26
N ARG A 2 7.85 -11.06 21.76
CA ARG A 2 6.71 -11.95 22.06
C ARG A 2 6.41 -12.23 23.53
N ARG A 3 7.43 -12.50 24.35
CA ARG A 3 7.24 -12.77 25.80
C ARG A 3 6.56 -11.60 26.54
N GLY A 4 6.73 -10.37 26.02
CA GLY A 4 6.10 -9.17 26.56
C GLY A 4 4.80 -8.78 25.85
N PHE A 5 4.25 -9.62 24.97
CA PHE A 5 3.04 -9.34 24.19
C PHE A 5 3.11 -8.04 23.36
N LEU A 6 4.31 -7.64 22.94
CA LEU A 6 4.50 -6.48 22.08
C LEU A 6 4.38 -6.91 20.61
N PRO A 7 3.48 -6.31 19.82
CA PRO A 7 3.45 -6.54 18.39
C PRO A 7 4.72 -5.96 17.77
N PHE A 8 5.21 -6.60 16.72
CA PHE A 8 6.40 -6.13 16.04
C PHE A 8 6.31 -6.35 14.54
N GLU A 9 6.94 -5.43 13.83
CA GLU A 9 7.20 -5.52 12.41
C GLU A 9 8.65 -5.92 12.20
N LEU A 10 8.91 -6.70 11.15
CA LEU A 10 10.26 -7.03 10.70
C LEU A 10 10.45 -6.50 9.29
N HIS A 11 11.56 -5.80 9.10
CA HIS A 11 12.02 -5.31 7.82
C HIS A 11 12.69 -6.46 7.07
N ALA A 12 12.14 -6.85 5.93
CA ALA A 12 12.59 -7.98 5.13
C ALA A 12 12.98 -7.50 3.73
N ASP A 13 13.89 -6.52 3.66
CA ASP A 13 14.33 -5.87 2.42
C ASP A 13 15.47 -6.60 1.69
N GLY A 14 15.94 -7.72 2.23
CA GLY A 14 16.94 -8.59 1.63
C GLY A 14 16.34 -9.75 0.85
N GLU A 15 16.71 -10.98 1.22
CA GLU A 15 16.32 -12.20 0.51
C GLU A 15 15.13 -12.89 1.18
N LEU A 16 14.57 -13.92 0.52
CA LEU A 16 13.47 -14.73 1.06
C LEU A 16 13.77 -15.30 2.46
N ASP A 17 15.03 -15.55 2.80
CA ASP A 17 15.46 -16.04 4.12
C ASP A 17 15.12 -15.05 5.25
N ASP A 18 15.10 -13.74 4.99
CA ASP A 18 14.69 -12.73 5.98
C ASP A 18 13.19 -12.84 6.29
N VAL A 19 12.38 -13.10 5.26
CA VAL A 19 10.96 -13.38 5.40
C VAL A 19 10.74 -14.66 6.20
N ALA A 20 11.45 -15.73 5.85
CA ALA A 20 11.39 -17.02 6.54
C ALA A 20 11.75 -16.88 8.04
N ALA A 21 12.83 -16.17 8.35
CA ALA A 21 13.24 -15.88 9.73
C ALA A 21 12.16 -15.08 10.48
N GLY A 22 11.57 -14.06 9.83
CA GLY A 22 10.49 -13.27 10.40
C GLY A 22 9.24 -14.08 10.75
N VAL A 23 8.79 -14.95 9.83
CA VAL A 23 7.60 -15.79 10.09
C VAL A 23 7.87 -16.87 11.14
N GLN A 24 9.08 -17.43 11.20
CA GLN A 24 9.47 -18.39 12.25
C GLN A 24 9.56 -17.72 13.63
N ALA A 25 10.05 -16.48 13.69
CA ALA A 25 9.96 -15.64 14.86
C ALA A 25 8.52 -15.17 15.15
N GLY A 26 7.59 -15.42 14.22
CA GLY A 26 6.19 -14.99 14.14
C GLY A 26 5.98 -13.52 14.41
N VAL A 27 6.54 -12.75 13.47
CA VAL A 27 6.24 -11.36 13.19
C VAL A 27 4.75 -11.10 13.05
N ASN A 28 4.31 -9.89 13.38
CA ASN A 28 2.94 -9.45 13.17
C ASN A 28 2.72 -8.74 11.83
N ARG A 29 3.81 -8.24 11.21
CA ARG A 29 3.80 -7.52 9.93
C ARG A 29 5.20 -7.55 9.32
N LEU A 30 5.30 -7.74 8.01
CA LEU A 30 6.54 -7.61 7.26
C LEU A 30 6.57 -6.25 6.57
N SER A 31 7.75 -5.70 6.32
CA SER A 31 7.90 -4.57 5.41
C SER A 31 8.95 -4.82 4.33
N HIS A 32 8.68 -4.28 3.14
CA HIS A 32 9.55 -4.32 1.95
C HIS A 32 9.93 -5.73 1.47
N ALA A 33 9.09 -6.72 1.77
CA ALA A 33 9.33 -8.12 1.43
C ALA A 33 9.06 -8.41 -0.06
N THR A 34 9.75 -7.72 -0.96
CA THR A 34 9.62 -7.88 -2.41
C THR A 34 10.06 -9.28 -2.86
N ALA A 35 11.06 -9.86 -2.20
CA ALA A 35 11.57 -11.22 -2.45
C ALA A 35 10.56 -12.36 -2.15
N LEU A 36 9.35 -12.05 -1.66
CA LEU A 36 8.28 -13.06 -1.48
C LEU A 36 7.95 -13.80 -2.77
N VAL A 37 8.06 -13.13 -3.92
CA VAL A 37 7.75 -13.74 -5.23
C VAL A 37 8.78 -14.77 -5.68
N ASP A 38 9.98 -14.79 -5.08
CA ASP A 38 11.03 -15.76 -5.41
C ASP A 38 10.65 -17.17 -4.95
N ASP A 39 9.73 -17.28 -3.99
CA ASP A 39 9.19 -18.55 -3.49
C ASP A 39 8.03 -19.08 -4.36
N PHE A 40 7.64 -18.37 -5.42
CA PHE A 40 6.48 -18.75 -6.22
C PHE A 40 6.82 -19.87 -7.20
N THR A 41 5.83 -20.71 -7.48
CA THR A 41 5.90 -21.72 -8.53
C THR A 41 4.91 -21.39 -9.63
N ALA A 42 5.32 -21.61 -10.89
CA ALA A 42 4.45 -21.48 -12.05
C ALA A 42 4.23 -22.87 -12.66
N ASN A 43 2.97 -23.26 -12.82
CA ASN A 43 2.57 -24.52 -13.44
C ASN A 43 1.36 -24.32 -14.38
N LEU A 44 0.81 -25.41 -14.92
CA LEU A 44 -0.31 -25.36 -15.88
C LEU A 44 -1.59 -24.75 -15.28
N ASP A 45 -1.74 -24.77 -13.96
CA ASP A 45 -2.90 -24.24 -13.24
C ASP A 45 -2.71 -22.78 -12.81
N GLY A 46 -1.52 -22.20 -13.00
CA GLY A 46 -1.21 -20.79 -12.74
C GLY A 46 0.04 -20.58 -11.89
N ILE A 47 0.10 -19.41 -11.25
CA ILE A 47 1.14 -19.03 -10.29
C ILE A 47 0.62 -19.34 -8.88
N ALA A 48 1.42 -20.04 -8.08
CA ALA A 48 1.07 -20.43 -6.72
C ALA A 48 2.19 -20.08 -5.73
N PRO A 49 1.85 -19.60 -4.51
CA PRO A 49 2.82 -19.43 -3.43
C PRO A 49 3.52 -20.75 -3.06
N GLY A 50 4.79 -20.66 -2.67
CA GLY A 50 5.58 -21.74 -2.11
C GLY A 50 5.39 -21.90 -0.60
N GLU A 51 6.40 -22.45 0.08
CA GLU A 51 6.30 -22.76 1.51
C GLU A 51 6.25 -21.51 2.40
N VAL A 52 7.17 -20.56 2.18
CA VAL A 52 7.31 -19.36 3.00
C VAL A 52 6.21 -18.37 2.67
N SER A 53 6.01 -18.11 1.38
CA SER A 53 5.01 -17.19 0.89
C SER A 53 3.58 -17.70 1.11
N GLY A 54 3.34 -19.02 0.98
CA GLY A 54 2.08 -19.63 1.35
C GLY A 54 1.77 -19.48 2.84
N TRP A 55 2.78 -19.62 3.71
CA TRP A 55 2.61 -19.36 5.14
C TRP A 55 2.20 -17.91 5.44
N VAL A 56 2.81 -16.93 4.75
CA VAL A 56 2.45 -15.50 4.85
C VAL A 56 1.02 -15.27 4.38
N CYS A 57 0.65 -15.80 3.21
CA CYS A 57 -0.68 -15.65 2.62
C CYS A 57 -1.79 -16.24 3.50
N ASP A 58 -1.66 -17.52 3.87
CA ASP A 58 -2.70 -18.26 4.60
C ASP A 58 -2.99 -17.69 5.99
N ARG A 59 -1.99 -17.10 6.63
CA ARG A 59 -2.12 -16.46 7.96
C ARG A 59 -2.46 -14.99 7.88
N ARG A 60 -2.61 -14.44 6.66
CA ARG A 60 -2.84 -13.03 6.41
C ARG A 60 -1.83 -12.15 7.14
N ILE A 61 -0.55 -12.56 7.10
CA ILE A 61 0.52 -11.72 7.65
C ILE A 61 0.63 -10.49 6.74
N PRO A 62 0.39 -9.27 7.25
CA PRO A 62 0.41 -8.07 6.43
C PRO A 62 1.81 -7.79 5.93
N VAL A 63 1.91 -7.42 4.66
CA VAL A 63 3.15 -6.96 4.03
C VAL A 63 2.98 -5.49 3.65
N THR A 64 3.77 -4.63 4.27
CA THR A 64 3.76 -3.19 3.99
C THR A 64 4.86 -2.85 3.00
N PHE A 65 4.46 -2.25 1.88
CA PHE A 65 5.37 -1.76 0.86
C PHE A 65 5.50 -0.24 0.92
N SER A 66 6.63 0.26 0.46
CA SER A 66 6.80 1.67 0.08
C SER A 66 7.51 1.70 -1.25
N PRO A 67 6.74 1.69 -2.36
CA PRO A 67 7.29 1.45 -3.70
C PRO A 67 8.49 2.34 -4.05
N ALA A 68 8.43 3.63 -3.72
CA ALA A 68 9.54 4.54 -3.99
C ALA A 68 10.78 4.26 -3.11
N VAL A 69 10.61 3.77 -1.87
CA VAL A 69 11.74 3.36 -1.03
C VAL A 69 12.39 2.10 -1.59
N GLU A 70 11.60 1.12 -2.04
CA GLU A 70 12.11 -0.13 -2.62
C GLU A 70 12.94 0.14 -3.88
N ILE A 71 12.49 1.05 -4.75
CA ILE A 71 13.26 1.50 -5.93
C ILE A 71 14.51 2.28 -5.49
N MET A 72 14.38 3.23 -4.56
CA MET A 72 15.52 4.04 -4.08
C MET A 72 16.64 3.16 -3.48
N ARG A 73 16.27 2.06 -2.82
CA ARG A 73 17.21 1.10 -2.24
C ARG A 73 17.73 0.05 -3.23
N GLY A 74 17.20 0.05 -4.46
CA GLY A 74 17.62 -0.87 -5.51
C GLY A 74 17.10 -2.30 -5.34
N GLN A 75 16.00 -2.49 -4.61
CA GLN A 75 15.32 -3.80 -4.55
C GLN A 75 14.62 -4.14 -5.87
N LEU A 76 14.22 -3.11 -6.61
CA LEU A 76 13.57 -3.17 -7.92
C LEU A 76 14.19 -2.09 -8.81
N GLU A 77 14.29 -2.35 -10.12
CA GLU A 77 14.82 -1.37 -11.07
C GLU A 77 13.81 -0.24 -11.34
N GLU A 78 12.55 -0.62 -11.52
CA GLU A 78 11.44 0.29 -11.78
C GLU A 78 10.15 -0.16 -11.10
N LEU A 79 9.18 0.75 -11.04
CA LEU A 79 7.90 0.47 -10.38
C LEU A 79 7.12 -0.63 -11.10
N SER A 80 7.25 -0.78 -12.41
CA SER A 80 6.60 -1.84 -13.21
C SER A 80 6.97 -3.25 -12.78
N ASP A 81 8.15 -3.44 -12.18
CA ASP A 81 8.62 -4.73 -11.67
C ASP A 81 8.04 -5.06 -10.29
N HIS A 82 7.31 -4.13 -9.67
CA HIS A 82 6.88 -4.28 -8.28
C HIS A 82 5.85 -5.41 -8.12
N PRO A 83 6.03 -6.33 -7.15
CA PRO A 83 5.21 -7.54 -7.04
C PRO A 83 3.79 -7.30 -6.50
N LEU A 84 3.51 -6.10 -5.99
CA LEU A 84 2.24 -5.74 -5.34
C LEU A 84 0.98 -6.19 -6.11
N PRO A 85 0.81 -5.92 -7.42
CA PRO A 85 -0.40 -6.34 -8.12
C PRO A 85 -0.58 -7.87 -8.12
N LEU A 86 0.50 -8.63 -8.33
CA LEU A 86 0.45 -10.09 -8.30
C LEU A 86 0.13 -10.60 -6.89
N LEU A 87 0.72 -10.00 -5.86
CA LEU A 87 0.45 -10.35 -4.47
C LEU A 87 -1.02 -10.10 -4.09
N GLN A 88 -1.59 -8.95 -4.48
CA GLN A 88 -3.01 -8.67 -4.25
C GLN A 88 -3.91 -9.66 -5.01
N GLN A 89 -3.59 -9.99 -6.28
CA GLN A 89 -4.34 -10.97 -7.06
C GLN A 89 -4.34 -12.37 -6.41
N LEU A 90 -3.24 -12.76 -5.76
CA LEU A 90 -3.11 -14.04 -5.06
C LEU A 90 -3.67 -14.01 -3.63
N GLY A 91 -4.25 -12.89 -3.19
CA GLY A 91 -4.94 -12.77 -1.90
C GLY A 91 -4.04 -12.42 -0.71
N PHE A 92 -2.81 -11.94 -0.96
CA PHE A 92 -1.94 -11.45 0.11
C PHE A 92 -2.54 -10.19 0.76
N THR A 93 -2.25 -10.02 2.05
CA THR A 93 -2.65 -8.84 2.81
C THR A 93 -1.60 -7.75 2.61
N CYS A 94 -1.72 -7.00 1.51
CA CYS A 94 -0.80 -5.92 1.18
C CYS A 94 -1.28 -4.57 1.73
N THR A 95 -0.32 -3.72 2.09
CA THR A 95 -0.57 -2.34 2.56
C THR A 95 0.53 -1.43 2.02
N ILE A 96 0.27 -0.12 1.96
CA ILE A 96 1.25 0.88 1.52
C ILE A 96 1.57 1.85 2.66
N SER A 97 2.83 2.23 2.79
CA SER A 97 3.26 3.33 3.65
C SER A 97 3.98 4.40 2.85
N ALA A 98 3.96 5.64 3.35
CA ALA A 98 4.70 6.76 2.76
C ALA A 98 6.21 6.53 2.69
N GLY A 99 6.75 5.61 3.52
CA GLY A 99 8.16 5.29 3.55
C GLY A 99 9.00 6.41 4.18
N LEU A 100 10.07 6.81 3.50
CA LEU A 100 10.99 7.84 3.97
C LEU A 100 10.59 9.22 3.44
N PRO A 101 10.78 10.32 4.20
CA PRO A 101 10.41 11.66 3.76
C PRO A 101 11.04 12.08 2.42
N GLU A 102 12.23 11.58 2.10
CA GLU A 102 12.96 11.87 0.87
C GLU A 102 12.31 11.31 -0.39
N VAL A 103 11.44 10.30 -0.24
CA VAL A 103 10.71 9.69 -1.37
C VAL A 103 9.27 10.20 -1.50
N GLY A 104 8.89 11.20 -0.70
CA GLY A 104 7.60 11.88 -0.77
C GLY A 104 6.61 11.43 0.31
N THR A 105 5.33 11.55 -0.03
CA THR A 105 4.17 11.33 0.84
C THR A 105 3.40 10.07 0.45
N LEU A 106 2.40 9.69 1.25
CA LEU A 106 1.49 8.61 0.89
C LEU A 106 0.73 8.90 -0.41
N THR A 107 0.36 10.17 -0.65
CA THR A 107 -0.27 10.60 -1.89
C THR A 107 0.65 10.36 -3.09
N ASP A 108 1.93 10.66 -2.97
CA ASP A 108 2.90 10.44 -4.06
C ASP A 108 3.04 8.94 -4.38
N GLN A 109 3.01 8.06 -3.37
CA GLN A 109 2.99 6.61 -3.59
C GLN A 109 1.72 6.18 -4.36
N PHE A 110 0.54 6.70 -3.98
CA PHE A 110 -0.73 6.33 -4.61
C PHE A 110 -0.80 6.84 -6.05
N VAL A 111 -0.35 8.07 -6.31
CA VAL A 111 -0.24 8.61 -7.67
C VAL A 111 0.65 7.72 -8.54
N ALA A 112 1.82 7.32 -8.05
CA ALA A 112 2.72 6.44 -8.79
C ALA A 112 2.10 5.07 -9.10
N LEU A 113 1.34 4.49 -8.15
CA LEU A 113 0.60 3.24 -8.37
C LEU A 113 -0.53 3.41 -9.40
N ASN A 114 -1.25 4.53 -9.40
CA ASN A 114 -2.24 4.83 -10.43
C ASN A 114 -1.57 4.97 -11.81
N GLU A 115 -0.48 5.72 -11.92
CA GLU A 115 0.20 5.94 -13.20
C GLU A 115 0.81 4.66 -13.78
N THR A 116 1.35 3.78 -12.92
CA THR A 116 2.06 2.57 -13.36
C THR A 116 1.14 1.37 -13.53
N PHE A 117 0.19 1.17 -12.61
CA PHE A 117 -0.66 -0.01 -12.54
C PHE A 117 -2.14 0.28 -12.79
N SER A 118 -2.50 1.53 -13.05
CA SER A 118 -3.90 1.96 -13.23
C SER A 118 -4.78 1.67 -12.00
N TYR A 119 -4.19 1.73 -10.80
CA TYR A 119 -4.95 1.59 -9.55
C TYR A 119 -5.98 2.70 -9.43
N GLY A 120 -7.23 2.30 -9.22
CA GLY A 120 -8.35 3.18 -8.96
C GLY A 120 -8.75 3.17 -7.49
N LEU A 121 -9.95 3.72 -7.26
CA LEU A 121 -10.52 3.84 -5.92
C LEU A 121 -10.68 2.48 -5.22
N GLU A 122 -11.00 1.42 -5.97
CA GLU A 122 -11.18 0.06 -5.44
C GLU A 122 -9.87 -0.51 -4.88
N GLU A 123 -8.77 -0.41 -5.61
CA GLU A 123 -7.46 -0.90 -5.16
C GLU A 123 -6.95 -0.09 -3.96
N PHE A 124 -7.12 1.24 -3.97
CA PHE A 124 -6.74 2.09 -2.84
C PHE A 124 -7.59 1.83 -1.61
N PHE A 125 -8.88 1.54 -1.80
CA PHE A 125 -9.77 1.12 -0.72
C PHE A 125 -9.29 -0.18 -0.09
N ASP A 126 -9.01 -1.21 -0.88
CA ASP A 126 -8.48 -2.50 -0.41
C ASP A 126 -7.19 -2.33 0.42
N LEU A 127 -6.22 -1.57 -0.10
CA LEU A 127 -4.98 -1.26 0.61
C LEU A 127 -5.22 -0.52 1.93
N THR A 128 -6.15 0.44 1.94
CA THR A 128 -6.46 1.26 3.11
C THR A 128 -7.17 0.45 4.20
N VAL A 129 -8.16 -0.35 3.82
CA VAL A 129 -8.88 -1.24 4.75
C VAL A 129 -7.90 -2.23 5.37
N LYS A 130 -7.08 -2.90 4.56
CA LYS A 130 -6.05 -3.83 5.06
C LYS A 130 -5.08 -3.14 6.02
N ALA A 131 -4.70 -1.88 5.76
CA ALA A 131 -3.84 -1.12 6.66
C ALA A 131 -4.52 -0.85 8.02
N VAL A 132 -5.79 -0.46 8.02
CA VAL A 132 -6.55 -0.19 9.26
C VAL A 132 -6.80 -1.48 10.04
N GLU A 133 -7.27 -2.54 9.38
CA GLU A 133 -7.54 -3.84 10.00
C GLU A 133 -6.30 -4.48 10.62
N ASN A 134 -5.11 -4.12 10.14
CA ASN A 134 -3.84 -4.66 10.61
C ASN A 134 -2.98 -3.65 11.39
N ALA A 135 -3.54 -2.49 11.73
CA ALA A 135 -2.88 -1.55 12.61
C ALA A 135 -2.65 -2.19 14.01
N PHE A 136 -1.55 -1.83 14.66
CA PHE A 136 -1.24 -2.23 16.05
C PHE A 136 -2.08 -1.43 17.08
N ALA A 137 -3.37 -1.28 16.79
CA ALA A 137 -4.37 -0.66 17.64
C ALA A 137 -5.37 -1.73 18.14
N PRO A 138 -6.06 -1.50 19.27
CA PRO A 138 -7.13 -2.39 19.73
C PRO A 138 -8.22 -2.54 18.67
N GLN A 139 -8.83 -3.73 18.59
CA GLN A 139 -9.87 -4.07 17.61
C GLN A 139 -10.97 -3.00 17.50
N VAL A 140 -11.52 -2.57 18.65
CA VAL A 140 -12.60 -1.57 18.71
C VAL A 140 -12.18 -0.22 18.12
N VAL A 141 -10.90 0.16 18.23
CA VAL A 141 -10.39 1.40 17.64
C VAL A 141 -10.34 1.27 16.11
N ARG A 142 -9.92 0.10 15.61
CA ARG A 142 -9.85 -0.18 14.17
C ARG A 142 -11.23 -0.21 13.53
N GLU A 143 -12.18 -0.92 14.14
CA GLU A 143 -13.58 -0.98 13.71
C GLU A 143 -14.20 0.42 13.65
N LYS A 144 -14.04 1.21 14.72
CA LYS A 144 -14.55 2.58 14.74
C LYS A 144 -13.93 3.44 13.64
N LEU A 145 -12.61 3.36 13.43
CA LEU A 145 -11.94 4.13 12.39
C LEU A 145 -12.44 3.72 10.99
N LEU A 146 -12.59 2.42 10.76
CA LEU A 146 -13.11 1.88 9.51
C LEU A 146 -14.54 2.38 9.25
N GLU A 147 -15.45 2.19 10.20
CA GLU A 147 -16.88 2.50 10.06
C GLU A 147 -17.19 4.00 10.01
N THR A 148 -16.47 4.82 10.78
CA THR A 148 -16.84 6.24 10.96
C THR A 148 -15.98 7.20 10.16
N THR A 149 -14.94 6.72 9.48
CA THR A 149 -14.03 7.58 8.72
C THR A 149 -13.68 6.99 7.37
N ILE A 150 -13.19 5.75 7.31
CA ILE A 150 -12.70 5.19 6.04
C ILE A 150 -13.85 4.83 5.09
N LEU A 151 -14.82 4.02 5.54
CA LEU A 151 -15.95 3.62 4.69
C LEU A 151 -16.73 4.82 4.15
N PRO A 152 -17.14 5.81 4.97
CA PRO A 152 -17.89 6.95 4.46
C PRO A 152 -17.10 7.80 3.45
N ALA A 153 -15.79 7.97 3.67
CA ALA A 153 -14.96 8.76 2.75
C ALA A 153 -14.82 8.09 1.38
N TYR A 154 -14.67 6.76 1.33
CA TYR A 154 -14.62 6.03 0.07
C TYR A 154 -15.98 5.91 -0.62
N GLU A 155 -17.08 5.84 0.15
CA GLU A 155 -18.44 5.92 -0.40
C GLU A 155 -18.70 7.28 -1.07
N GLU A 156 -18.29 8.39 -0.44
CA GLU A 156 -18.41 9.73 -1.02
C GLU A 156 -17.59 9.88 -2.31
N LEU A 157 -16.37 9.32 -2.36
CA LEU A 157 -15.53 9.35 -3.56
C LEU A 157 -16.03 8.45 -4.70
N GLY A 158 -16.76 7.38 -4.37
CA GLY A 158 -17.34 6.45 -5.34
C GLY A 158 -18.67 6.93 -5.94
N ASP A 159 -19.27 7.98 -5.37
CA ASP A 159 -20.52 8.55 -5.86
C ASP A 159 -20.27 9.41 -7.12
N PRO A 160 -20.89 9.06 -8.27
CA PRO A 160 -20.69 9.79 -9.51
C PRO A 160 -21.08 11.28 -9.44
N GLU A 161 -22.02 11.68 -8.56
CA GLU A 161 -22.37 13.10 -8.39
C GLU A 161 -21.21 13.90 -7.77
N PHE A 162 -20.38 13.28 -6.93
CA PHE A 162 -19.23 13.94 -6.29
C PHE A 162 -17.94 13.82 -7.10
N ALA A 163 -17.82 12.79 -7.95
CA ALA A 163 -16.70 12.66 -8.90
C ALA A 163 -16.68 13.84 -9.89
N GLU A 164 -17.85 14.32 -10.33
CA GLU A 164 -17.97 15.52 -11.19
C GLU A 164 -17.55 16.81 -10.45
N ASP A 165 -17.93 16.95 -9.18
CA ASP A 165 -17.56 18.11 -8.33
C ASP A 165 -16.06 18.15 -7.99
N ALA A 166 -15.43 16.99 -7.78
CA ALA A 166 -13.99 16.90 -7.52
C ALA A 166 -13.16 17.28 -8.75
N LEU A 167 -13.61 16.88 -9.95
CA LEU A 167 -13.01 17.30 -11.23
C LEU A 167 -13.14 18.82 -11.41
N PHE A 168 -14.30 19.41 -11.10
CA PHE A 168 -14.53 20.84 -11.19
C PHE A 168 -13.65 21.67 -10.22
N ARG A 169 -13.45 21.20 -8.99
CA ARG A 169 -12.56 21.87 -8.03
C ARG A 169 -11.08 21.78 -8.40
N GLY A 170 -10.67 20.76 -9.16
CA GLY A 170 -9.31 20.61 -9.67
C GLY A 170 -9.00 21.62 -10.78
N GLU A 171 -9.95 21.90 -11.66
CA GLU A 171 -9.80 22.89 -12.74
C GLU A 171 -9.74 24.34 -12.22
N ASP A 172 -10.42 24.65 -11.11
CA ASP A 172 -10.37 25.98 -10.47
C ASP A 172 -9.02 26.30 -9.80
N ALA A 173 -8.20 25.28 -9.50
CA ALA A 173 -6.88 25.46 -8.87
C ALA A 173 -5.78 25.88 -9.87
N ASP A 174 -5.96 25.57 -11.16
CA ASP A 174 -5.01 25.91 -12.24
C ASP A 174 -5.30 27.27 -12.90
N GLY A 175 -6.39 27.95 -12.52
CA GLY A 175 -6.82 29.23 -13.10
C GLY A 175 -6.29 30.50 -12.41
N ALA A 176 -5.58 30.39 -11.28
CA ALA A 176 -5.17 31.55 -10.48
C ALA A 176 -3.75 32.07 -10.82
N SER A 177 -3.48 32.37 -12.08
CA SER A 177 -2.45 33.34 -12.43
C SER A 177 -2.92 34.22 -13.58
N ASP A 178 -3.29 35.46 -13.26
CA ASP A 178 -2.77 36.68 -13.89
C ASP A 178 -3.82 37.80 -13.83
N HIS A 179 -3.63 38.77 -12.93
CA HIS A 179 -4.21 40.12 -12.93
C HIS A 179 -3.54 40.89 -11.78
N ASP A 180 -3.09 42.14 -11.89
CA ASP A 180 -3.05 43.12 -12.96
C ASP A 180 -2.09 44.21 -12.45
N HIS A 181 -1.10 44.61 -13.25
CA HIS A 181 -0.24 45.75 -12.95
C HIS A 181 -0.91 47.04 -13.44
N GLY A 182 -1.79 47.60 -12.61
CA GLY A 182 -2.24 48.97 -12.78
C GLY A 182 -1.13 49.98 -12.40
N HIS A 183 -0.66 50.78 -13.35
CA HIS A 183 -1.00 52.21 -13.34
C HIS A 183 -0.51 52.97 -14.59
N THR A 184 -1.52 53.59 -15.21
CA THR A 184 -1.57 54.70 -16.15
C THR A 184 -0.58 55.84 -15.93
N HIS A 185 -0.19 56.47 -17.05
CA HIS A 185 -0.34 57.91 -17.24
C HIS A 185 -1.18 58.19 -18.48
#